data_AF-A0A1Z9D754-F1
#
_entry.id   AF-A0A1Z9D754-F1
#
_cell.length_a   1.000
_cell.length_b   1.000
_cell.length_c   1.000
_cell.angle_alpha   90.00
_cell.angle_beta   90.00
_cell.angle_gamma   90.00
#
_symmetry.space_group_name_H-M   'P 1'
#
loop_
_entity.id
_entity.type
_entity.pdbx_description
1 polymer ?
#
loop_
_entity_poly.entity_id
_entity_poly.type
_entity_poly.pdbx_seq_one_letter_code
_entity_poly.pdbx_strand_id
1 'polypeptide(L)' 'MSSFFKHVKLHQYDITDKGISQACYDEISFDLADAKNALSEEQLWVLADDMREKFKDYMRPLFS' A
#
# COMPACT_ATOMS: atom_id res chain seq x y z
N MET A 1 14.05 -12.00 -3.68
CA MET A 1 13.11 -11.30 -2.76
C MET A 1 12.07 -10.63 -3.63
N SER A 2 10.81 -11.06 -3.53
CA SER A 2 9.71 -10.38 -4.23
C SER A 2 9.43 -9.06 -3.52
N SER A 3 9.49 -7.93 -4.22
CA SER A 3 9.09 -6.62 -3.68
C SER A 3 7.60 -6.66 -3.29
N PHE A 4 7.25 -6.07 -2.15
CA PHE A 4 5.84 -5.94 -1.73
C PHE A 4 5.06 -4.98 -2.64
N PHE A 5 5.68 -3.86 -2.99
CA PHE A 5 5.16 -2.88 -3.94
C PHE A 5 5.67 -3.20 -5.35
N LYS A 6 4.78 -3.24 -6.35
CA LYS A 6 5.15 -3.51 -7.75
C LYS A 6 5.37 -2.21 -8.52
N HIS A 7 4.56 -1.19 -8.25
CA HIS A 7 4.53 0.08 -8.96
C HIS A 7 5.22 1.18 -8.15
N VAL A 8 5.04 1.16 -6.83
CA VAL A 8 5.54 2.18 -5.92
C VAL A 8 6.96 1.89 -5.45
N LYS A 9 7.79 2.93 -5.38
CA LYS A 9 9.12 2.88 -4.76
C LYS A 9 9.03 3.41 -3.32
N LEU A 10 8.97 2.51 -2.34
CA LEU A 10 8.74 2.85 -0.93
C LEU A 10 9.69 3.92 -0.38
N HIS A 11 10.95 3.96 -0.83
CA HIS A 11 11.94 4.95 -0.39
C HIS A 11 11.62 6.40 -0.80
N GLN A 12 10.57 6.64 -1.59
CA GLN A 12 10.08 7.97 -1.96
C GLN A 12 9.03 8.50 -0.96
N TYR A 13 8.65 7.70 0.03
CA TYR A 13 7.62 8.01 1.01
C TYR A 13 8.23 8.12 2.40
N ASP A 14 7.55 8.86 3.27
CA ASP A 14 7.93 8.91 4.68
C ASP A 14 7.69 7.54 5.33
N ILE A 15 8.68 7.03 6.06
CA ILE A 15 8.57 5.77 6.81
C ILE A 15 7.82 6.02 8.12
N THR A 16 6.55 6.38 7.97
CA THR A 16 5.55 6.57 9.03
C THR A 16 4.29 5.81 8.63
N ASP A 17 3.40 5.50 9.58
CA ASP A 17 2.14 4.82 9.25
C ASP A 17 1.32 5.57 8.19
N LYS A 18 1.34 6.90 8.21
CA LYS A 18 0.67 7.74 7.20
C LYS A 18 1.36 7.65 5.83
N GLY A 19 2.69 7.73 5.79
CA GLY A 19 3.43 7.65 4.54
C GLY A 19 3.35 6.26 3.88
N ILE A 20 3.29 5.20 4.70
CA ILE A 20 3.06 3.84 4.21
C ILE A 20 1.62 3.68 3.71
N SER A 21 0.60 4.20 4.42
CA SER A 21 -0.78 4.20 3.89
C SER A 21 -0.86 4.92 2.54
N GLN A 22 -0.15 6.04 2.34
CA GLN A 22 -0.09 6.72 1.05
C GLN A 22 0.56 5.84 -0.04
N ALA A 23 1.68 5.17 0.27
CA ALA A 23 2.32 4.24 -0.66
C ALA A 23 1.37 3.09 -1.07
N CYS A 24 0.61 2.56 -0.11
CA CYS A 24 -0.41 1.55 -0.37
C CYS A 24 -1.56 2.07 -1.24
N TYR A 25 -2.05 3.29 -0.97
CA TYR A 25 -3.08 3.93 -1.78
C TYR A 25 -2.64 4.11 -3.23
N ASP A 26 -1.40 4.57 -3.44
CA ASP A 26 -0.85 4.79 -4.78
C ASP A 26 -0.66 3.47 -5.52
N GLU A 27 -0.15 2.43 -4.85
CA GLU A 27 -0.01 1.08 -5.42
C GLU A 27 -1.37 0.51 -5.86
N ILE A 28 -2.39 0.61 -5.00
CA ILE A 28 -3.77 0.20 -5.31
C ILE A 28 -4.31 1.03 -6.47
N SER A 29 -4.04 2.33 -6.48
CA SER A 29 -4.44 3.24 -7.56
C SER A 29 -3.85 2.87 -8.92
N PHE A 30 -2.63 2.34 -8.94
CA PHE A 30 -1.99 1.83 -10.16
C PHE A 30 -2.55 0.45 -10.56
N ASP A 31 -2.67 -0.48 -9.61
CA ASP A 31 -3.20 -1.84 -9.86
C ASP A 31 -4.69 -1.80 -10.30
N LEU A 32 -5.46 -0.85 -9.78
CA LEU A 32 -6.89 -0.66 -10.06
C LEU A 32 -7.15 0.47 -11.06
N ALA A 33 -6.18 0.90 -11.88
CA ALA A 33 -6.36 2.04 -12.78
C ALA A 33 -7.65 1.95 -13.64
N ASP A 34 -8.04 0.75 -14.09
CA ASP A 34 -9.31 0.52 -14.81
C ASP A 34 -10.53 0.37 -13.88
N ALA A 35 -10.31 -0.05 -12.64
CA ALA A 35 -11.34 -0.27 -11.61
C ALA A 35 -11.57 0.93 -10.67
N LYS A 36 -10.81 2.03 -10.82
CA LYS A 36 -11.02 3.30 -10.07
C LYS A 36 -12.44 3.86 -10.22
N ASN A 37 -13.16 3.47 -11.27
CA ASN A 37 -14.56 3.83 -11.46
C ASN A 37 -15.55 3.03 -10.58
N ALA A 38 -15.09 1.97 -9.92
CA ALA A 38 -15.93 1.04 -9.16
C ALA A 38 -15.90 1.27 -7.64
N LEU A 39 -14.93 2.02 -7.11
CA LEU A 39 -14.76 2.26 -5.68
C LEU A 39 -14.77 3.76 -5.38
N SER A 40 -15.39 4.14 -4.26
CA SER A 40 -15.26 5.50 -3.74
C SER A 40 -13.87 5.75 -3.18
N GLU A 41 -13.50 7.02 -3.05
CA GLU A 41 -12.25 7.45 -2.42
C GLU A 41 -12.09 6.87 -1.01
N GLU A 42 -13.16 6.89 -0.20
CA GLU A 42 -13.16 6.32 1.15
C GLU A 42 -12.86 4.81 1.15
N GLN A 43 -13.42 4.06 0.20
CA GLN A 43 -13.16 2.62 0.07
C GLN A 43 -11.70 2.35 -0.32
N LEU A 44 -11.09 3.19 -1.16
CA LEU A 44 -9.67 3.08 -1.51
C LEU A 44 -8.77 3.28 -0.28
N TRP A 45 -9.10 4.22 0.60
CA TRP A 45 -8.34 4.44 1.84
C TRP A 45 -8.45 3.27 2.82
N VAL A 46 -9.65 2.67 2.96
CA VAL A 46 -9.82 1.45 3.77
C VAL A 46 -8.95 0.31 3.24
N LEU A 47 -8.89 0.13 1.92
CA LEU A 47 -8.02 -0.88 1.31
C LEU A 47 -6.53 -0.57 1.50
N ALA A 48 -6.15 0.71 1.43
CA ALA A 48 -4.77 1.15 1.67
C ALA A 48 -4.32 0.85 3.11
N ASP A 49 -5.18 1.11 4.10
CA ASP A 49 -4.88 0.80 5.51
C ASP A 49 -4.80 -0.71 5.77
N ASP A 50 -5.68 -1.52 5.18
CA ASP A 50 -5.58 -2.99 5.24
C ASP A 50 -4.27 -3.49 4.59
N MET A 51 -3.89 -2.93 3.44
CA MET A 51 -2.63 -3.26 2.77
C MET A 51 -1.41 -2.83 3.61
N ARG A 52 -1.47 -1.74 4.36
CA ARG A 52 -0.41 -1.33 5.29
C ARG A 52 -0.20 -2.37 6.39
N GLU A 53 -1.27 -2.92 6.98
CA GLU A 53 -1.12 -3.95 8.01
C GLU A 53 -0.51 -5.23 7.43
N LYS A 54 -0.90 -5.62 6.21
CA LYS A 54 -0.23 -6.72 5.46
C LYS A 54 1.24 -6.42 5.17
N PHE A 55 1.58 -5.16 4.88
CA PHE A 55 2.97 -4.75 4.71
C PHE A 55 3.76 -4.89 6.01
N LYS A 56 3.20 -4.46 7.15
CA LYS A 56 3.82 -4.65 8.47
C LYS A 56 4.08 -6.13 8.75
N ASP A 57 3.13 -7.00 8.43
CA ASP A 57 3.30 -8.45 8.56
C ASP A 57 4.32 -9.02 7.58
N TYR A 58 4.39 -8.53 6.34
CA TYR A 58 5.42 -8.91 5.37
C TYR A 58 6.83 -8.53 5.84
N MET A 59 6.97 -7.42 6.57
CA MET A 59 8.24 -6.97 7.15
C MET A 59 8.60 -7.68 8.46
N ARG A 60 7.62 -8.32 9.13
CA ARG A 60 7.77 -9.01 10.42
C ARG A 60 8.73 -10.20 10.46
N PRO A 61 8.96 -11.00 9.38
CA PRO A 61 9.90 -12.12 9.40
C PRO A 61 11.37 -11.72 9.61
N LEU A 62 11.67 -10.42 9.76
CA LEU A 62 13.01 -9.93 10.05
C LEU A 62 13.38 -9.94 11.54
N PHE A 63 12.46 -10.35 12.44
CA PHE A 63 12.67 -10.36 13.89
C PHE A 63 12.26 -11.67 14.61
N SER A 64 12.03 -12.77 13.89
CA SER A 64 11.76 -14.09 14.48
C SER A 64 12.95 -15.04 14.39
#